data_AF-A0A8H4V914-F1
#
_entry.id   AF-A0A8H4V914-F1
#
_cell.length_a   1.000
_cell.length_b   1.000
_cell.length_c   1.000
_cell.angle_alpha   90.00
_cell.angle_beta   90.00
_cell.angle_gamma   90.00
#
_symmetry.space_group_name_H-M   'P 1'
#
loop_
_entity.id
_entity.type
_entity.pdbx_description
1 polymer ?
#
loop_
_entity_poly.entity_id
_entity_poly.type
_entity_poly.pdbx_seq_one_letter_code
_entity_poly.pdbx_strand_id
1 'polypeptide(L)'
;MSGSPHPPPRPSNRLDSPSTSPSTSDHRVAAPASPPALASDPGDSNEYSYLGTMWTGLIRRFSSEDGQIASQLDGSEHHEYHQHQLGKDGVNGVFTAAVRRASPFRPPPLDPLVLHGYRDSTPASARLLTGIVAEEIRAMVPERLRIIEDWRLIYSLEQDGASLGTLYQMCRRYEGRRVGFVLLVKDQEGGIFGAYLSEPPHPAPSYFGNGECFLWRASMLASLPPPPSADTTHLTRNTTLAPDPSAGLRSGASTPCESIRFKAFPYSGLNDCYINCEAGFLSVGSGGGHYGLWLDDSLDIGHSSQCETFGNEPLSDAGEKFGVLGVEVWVVGA
;
A
#
# COMPACT_ATOMS: atom_id res chain seq x y z
N MET A 1 11.66 66.90 -53.59
CA MET A 1 11.05 65.72 -54.23
C MET A 1 11.64 64.50 -53.52
N SER A 2 10.96 63.62 -52.79
CA SER A 2 9.56 63.39 -52.43
C SER A 2 9.60 62.60 -51.12
N GLY A 3 8.93 63.06 -50.08
CA GLY A 3 8.62 62.27 -48.88
C GLY A 3 7.27 61.57 -49.06
N SER A 4 7.15 60.34 -48.59
CA SER A 4 5.90 59.58 -48.57
C SER A 4 5.30 59.52 -47.15
N PRO A 5 3.97 59.59 -46.97
CA PRO A 5 3.33 59.85 -45.67
C PRO A 5 2.59 58.63 -45.08
N HIS A 6 2.34 58.72 -43.77
CA HIS A 6 1.44 57.86 -42.96
C HIS A 6 -0.02 57.87 -43.44
N PRO A 7 -0.81 56.79 -43.16
CA PRO A 7 -2.27 56.83 -43.11
C PRO A 7 -2.85 56.67 -41.67
N PRO A 8 -4.16 56.99 -41.48
CA PRO A 8 -4.76 57.48 -40.22
C PRO A 8 -5.60 56.45 -39.42
N PRO A 9 -6.16 56.78 -38.23
CA PRO A 9 -6.94 55.86 -37.38
C PRO A 9 -8.48 56.07 -37.42
N ARG A 10 -9.22 55.15 -36.73
CA ARG A 10 -10.64 55.15 -36.23
C ARG A 10 -11.70 54.41 -37.08
N PRO A 11 -12.86 53.95 -36.51
CA PRO A 11 -13.51 54.41 -35.27
C PRO A 11 -14.09 53.36 -34.28
N SER A 12 -14.36 53.88 -33.08
CA SER A 12 -15.13 53.36 -31.97
C SER A 12 -16.64 53.62 -32.14
N ASN A 13 -17.49 52.65 -31.80
CA ASN A 13 -18.91 52.87 -31.49
C ASN A 13 -19.23 52.37 -30.08
N ARG A 14 -19.98 53.21 -29.36
CA ARG A 14 -20.55 53.05 -28.01
C ARG A 14 -22.06 53.30 -28.11
N LEU A 15 -22.81 52.90 -27.08
CA LEU A 15 -24.25 53.07 -26.77
C LEU A 15 -25.04 51.77 -27.08
N ASP A 16 -25.87 51.18 -26.21
CA ASP A 16 -26.56 51.64 -25.00
C ASP A 16 -26.90 50.47 -24.05
N SER A 17 -27.05 50.77 -22.77
CA SER A 17 -27.69 49.92 -21.73
C SER A 17 -29.23 50.04 -21.83
N PRO A 18 -30.02 49.11 -21.26
CA PRO A 18 -30.54 49.42 -19.92
C PRO A 18 -30.66 48.22 -18.95
N SER A 19 -30.69 48.60 -17.68
CA SER A 19 -31.03 47.89 -16.45
C SER A 19 -32.30 47.02 -16.50
N THR A 20 -32.31 45.89 -15.79
CA THR A 20 -33.25 45.62 -14.67
C THR A 20 -32.95 44.27 -14.00
N SER A 21 -32.66 44.32 -12.70
CA SER A 21 -32.83 43.21 -11.76
C SER A 21 -34.31 42.94 -11.51
N PRO A 22 -34.68 41.72 -11.07
CA PRO A 22 -35.27 41.67 -9.73
C PRO A 22 -34.73 40.52 -8.86
N SER A 23 -34.72 40.84 -7.58
CA SER A 23 -34.35 40.05 -6.42
C SER A 23 -35.48 39.13 -5.92
N THR A 24 -35.05 38.00 -5.35
CA THR A 24 -35.57 37.30 -4.15
C THR A 24 -37.01 36.79 -4.11
N SER A 25 -37.14 35.47 -3.91
CA SER A 25 -37.91 34.95 -2.79
C SER A 25 -37.43 33.55 -2.36
N ASP A 26 -37.38 33.39 -1.04
CA ASP A 26 -36.92 32.24 -0.28
C ASP A 26 -37.75 30.97 -0.51
N HIS A 27 -37.07 29.82 -0.55
CA HIS A 27 -37.62 28.60 0.02
C HIS A 27 -36.55 27.81 0.78
N ARG A 28 -36.62 27.99 2.09
CA ARG A 28 -35.99 27.22 3.16
C ARG A 28 -36.59 25.81 3.19
N VAL A 29 -35.78 24.78 2.99
CA VAL A 29 -36.12 23.38 3.32
C VAL A 29 -34.91 22.73 4.01
N ALA A 30 -35.23 21.93 5.02
CA ALA A 30 -34.41 21.57 6.17
C ALA A 30 -33.30 20.55 5.90
N ALA A 31 -32.25 20.64 6.71
CA ALA A 31 -31.23 19.63 6.90
C ALA A 31 -31.80 18.37 7.55
N PRO A 32 -31.38 17.15 7.16
CA PRO A 32 -31.57 15.96 7.96
C PRO A 32 -30.45 15.80 8.99
N ALA A 33 -30.85 15.26 10.14
CA ALA A 33 -30.16 15.30 11.42
C ALA A 33 -28.97 14.33 11.54
N SER A 34 -27.97 14.74 12.32
CA SER A 34 -26.94 13.90 12.90
C SER A 34 -27.54 12.87 13.87
N PRO A 35 -27.08 11.61 13.89
CA PRO A 35 -27.41 10.68 14.98
C PRO A 35 -26.57 11.01 16.24
N PRO A 36 -27.07 10.66 17.44
CA PRO A 36 -26.52 11.15 18.69
C PRO A 36 -25.24 10.42 19.11
N ALA A 37 -24.34 11.17 19.75
CA ALA A 37 -23.26 10.64 20.56
C ALA A 37 -23.82 10.11 21.90
N LEU A 38 -23.35 8.93 22.33
CA LEU A 38 -23.42 8.49 23.72
C LEU A 38 -22.00 8.19 24.22
N ALA A 39 -21.66 8.76 25.37
CA ALA A 39 -20.39 8.59 26.06
C ALA A 39 -20.46 7.45 27.10
N SER A 40 -19.33 6.73 27.24
CA SER A 40 -18.67 6.13 28.45
C SER A 40 -19.53 5.46 29.54
N ASP A 41 -19.23 4.27 30.09
CA ASP A 41 -17.96 3.77 30.69
C ASP A 41 -18.19 2.31 31.25
N PRO A 42 -17.36 1.70 32.14
CA PRO A 42 -16.10 0.96 31.96
C PRO A 42 -16.17 -0.56 32.32
N GLY A 43 -15.05 -1.27 32.10
CA GLY A 43 -14.72 -2.59 32.67
C GLY A 43 -14.94 -3.73 31.67
N ASP A 44 -13.97 -4.53 31.27
CA ASP A 44 -13.16 -5.37 32.13
C ASP A 44 -11.98 -5.95 31.36
N SER A 45 -10.99 -6.35 32.14
CA SER A 45 -9.73 -7.00 31.81
C SER A 45 -9.85 -8.24 30.90
N ASN A 46 -9.00 -8.34 29.87
CA ASN A 46 -8.19 -9.54 29.71
C ASN A 46 -6.98 -9.35 28.78
N GLU A 47 -5.86 -9.82 29.29
CA GLU A 47 -4.58 -9.99 28.63
C GLU A 47 -4.70 -10.86 27.37
N TYR A 48 -4.07 -10.43 26.26
CA TYR A 48 -3.44 -11.41 25.37
C TYR A 48 -2.10 -10.88 24.88
N SER A 49 -1.08 -11.63 25.28
CA SER A 49 0.32 -11.47 24.94
C SER A 49 0.58 -11.69 23.46
N TYR A 50 1.56 -10.93 22.98
CA TYR A 50 2.16 -10.94 21.66
C TYR A 50 2.65 -12.31 21.21
N LEU A 51 2.40 -12.62 19.93
CA LEU A 51 3.34 -13.28 19.01
C LEU A 51 2.88 -12.98 17.57
N GLY A 52 3.44 -11.91 16.99
CA GLY A 52 3.27 -11.60 15.58
C GLY A 52 4.21 -12.44 14.74
N THR A 53 3.70 -13.44 14.02
CA THR A 53 4.35 -14.04 12.84
C THR A 53 3.37 -14.92 12.04
N MET A 54 2.35 -14.38 11.37
CA MET A 54 1.57 -15.17 10.38
C MET A 54 0.94 -14.30 9.28
N TRP A 55 1.71 -13.89 8.27
CA TRP A 55 1.15 -13.50 6.97
C TRP A 55 1.95 -14.11 5.82
N THR A 56 1.84 -15.42 5.65
CA THR A 56 2.13 -16.14 4.39
C THR A 56 0.87 -16.83 3.84
N GLY A 57 -0.32 -16.24 4.10
CA GLY A 57 -1.61 -16.91 3.94
C GLY A 57 -2.70 -16.10 3.26
N LEU A 58 -2.43 -15.36 2.19
CA LEU A 58 -3.49 -14.92 1.26
C LEU A 58 -3.87 -16.08 0.33
N ILE A 59 -4.57 -17.08 0.86
CA ILE A 59 -5.34 -17.99 0.00
C ILE A 59 -6.50 -17.18 -0.58
N ARG A 60 -6.50 -17.01 -1.91
CA ARG A 60 -7.64 -16.54 -2.69
C ARG A 60 -8.82 -17.47 -2.42
N ARG A 61 -9.80 -17.00 -1.63
CA ARG A 61 -11.11 -17.66 -1.55
C ARG A 61 -11.85 -17.40 -2.86
N PHE A 62 -11.89 -18.41 -3.73
CA PHE A 62 -12.97 -18.53 -4.72
C PHE A 62 -14.05 -19.42 -4.11
N SER A 63 -15.29 -19.02 -4.30
CA SER A 63 -16.51 -19.53 -3.68
C SER A 63 -16.64 -21.05 -3.61
N SER A 64 -17.07 -21.54 -2.46
CA SER A 64 -18.09 -22.59 -2.34
C SER A 64 -18.88 -22.26 -1.08
N GLU A 65 -20.14 -21.85 -1.25
CA GLU A 65 -21.12 -21.77 -0.17
C GLU A 65 -21.36 -23.18 0.37
N ASP A 66 -20.88 -23.48 1.57
CA ASP A 66 -21.31 -24.66 2.33
C ASP A 66 -22.50 -24.27 3.21
N GLY A 67 -23.70 -24.47 2.67
CA GLY A 67 -24.90 -24.59 3.47
C GLY A 67 -24.90 -25.94 4.20
N GLN A 68 -24.47 -25.97 5.46
CA GLN A 68 -24.59 -27.16 6.31
C GLN A 68 -25.99 -27.25 6.92
N ILE A 69 -26.82 -28.14 6.37
CA ILE A 69 -27.95 -28.73 7.09
C ILE A 69 -27.41 -29.94 7.86
N ALA A 70 -27.47 -29.86 9.19
CA ALA A 70 -27.17 -30.97 10.07
C ALA A 70 -28.23 -32.08 9.91
N SER A 71 -27.78 -33.31 9.68
CA SER A 71 -28.56 -34.50 10.07
C SER A 71 -27.63 -35.49 10.74
N GLN A 72 -27.96 -35.76 12.00
CA GLN A 72 -27.34 -36.75 12.87
C GLN A 72 -27.59 -38.16 12.30
N LEU A 73 -26.58 -39.03 12.36
CA LEU A 73 -26.79 -40.47 12.28
C LEU A 73 -26.04 -41.15 13.43
N ASP A 74 -26.84 -41.80 14.27
CA ASP A 74 -26.45 -42.83 15.23
C ASP A 74 -26.26 -44.17 14.49
N GLY A 75 -25.37 -45.01 15.00
CA GLY A 75 -24.89 -46.21 14.34
C GLY A 75 -25.77 -47.45 14.55
N SER A 76 -25.67 -48.40 13.63
CA SER A 76 -25.70 -49.85 13.92
C SER A 76 -25.45 -50.72 12.66
N GLU A 77 -24.43 -51.58 12.80
CA GLU A 77 -24.31 -53.00 12.39
C GLU A 77 -24.50 -53.48 10.92
N HIS A 78 -23.40 -54.10 10.44
CA HIS A 78 -23.25 -55.35 9.66
C HIS A 78 -24.23 -55.68 8.50
N HIS A 79 -23.69 -55.93 7.30
CA HIS A 79 -23.69 -57.27 6.66
C HIS A 79 -22.86 -57.30 5.36
N GLU A 80 -22.19 -58.44 5.17
CA GLU A 80 -21.27 -58.83 4.10
C GLU A 80 -22.06 -59.45 2.93
N TYR A 81 -21.77 -59.08 1.67
CA TYR A 81 -22.01 -59.94 0.49
C TYR A 81 -21.11 -59.54 -0.69
N HIS A 82 -20.33 -60.51 -1.18
CA HIS A 82 -19.70 -60.49 -2.49
C HIS A 82 -20.73 -60.82 -3.59
N GLN A 83 -20.87 -60.00 -4.65
CA GLN A 83 -21.31 -60.53 -5.96
C GLN A 83 -20.98 -59.63 -7.18
N HIS A 84 -20.18 -60.20 -8.09
CA HIS A 84 -20.17 -60.14 -9.56
C HIS A 84 -20.26 -58.83 -10.38
N GLN A 85 -19.31 -58.76 -11.33
CA GLN A 85 -19.33 -58.01 -12.59
C GLN A 85 -20.65 -58.12 -13.36
N LEU A 86 -21.16 -57.00 -13.87
CA LEU A 86 -21.74 -56.90 -15.21
C LEU A 86 -21.86 -55.42 -15.63
N GLY A 87 -21.42 -55.11 -16.85
CA GLY A 87 -21.27 -53.75 -17.34
C GLY A 87 -22.58 -52.99 -17.54
N LYS A 88 -22.46 -51.65 -17.55
CA LYS A 88 -23.09 -50.74 -18.51
C LYS A 88 -22.70 -49.29 -18.21
N ASP A 89 -22.21 -48.66 -19.27
CA ASP A 89 -22.49 -47.29 -19.71
C ASP A 89 -22.13 -46.17 -18.74
N GLY A 90 -20.94 -45.58 -18.96
CA GLY A 90 -20.38 -44.44 -18.22
C GLY A 90 -21.13 -43.12 -18.34
N VAL A 91 -22.47 -43.15 -18.35
CA VAL A 91 -23.36 -41.98 -18.49
C VAL A 91 -24.11 -41.66 -17.19
N ASN A 92 -24.11 -42.54 -16.18
CA ASN A 92 -24.76 -42.29 -14.88
C ASN A 92 -23.83 -42.45 -13.66
N GLY A 93 -22.51 -42.32 -13.85
CA GLY A 93 -21.57 -42.33 -12.73
C GLY A 93 -21.65 -41.02 -11.94
N VAL A 94 -22.03 -41.09 -10.66
CA VAL A 94 -21.87 -39.99 -9.71
C VAL A 94 -20.42 -39.51 -9.78
N PHE A 95 -20.21 -38.27 -10.24
CA PHE A 95 -18.88 -37.67 -10.33
C PHE A 95 -18.29 -37.59 -8.92
N THR A 96 -17.44 -38.56 -8.59
CA THR A 96 -16.68 -38.53 -7.35
C THR A 96 -15.41 -37.75 -7.66
N ALA A 97 -15.39 -36.46 -7.31
CA ALA A 97 -14.21 -35.63 -7.48
C ALA A 97 -13.02 -36.33 -6.80
N ALA A 98 -11.96 -36.62 -7.56
CA ALA A 98 -10.76 -37.20 -6.98
C ALA A 98 -10.27 -36.29 -5.85
N VAL A 99 -10.17 -36.83 -4.63
CA VAL A 99 -9.65 -36.12 -3.46
C VAL A 99 -8.20 -35.78 -3.75
N ARG A 100 -7.95 -34.56 -4.22
CA ARG A 100 -6.59 -34.06 -4.48
C ARG A 100 -5.93 -33.80 -3.14
N ARG A 101 -5.01 -34.69 -2.76
CA ARG A 101 -4.13 -34.47 -1.61
C ARG A 101 -3.22 -33.29 -1.95
N ALA A 102 -3.30 -32.20 -1.18
CA ALA A 102 -2.41 -31.07 -1.35
C ALA A 102 -0.96 -31.55 -1.30
N SER A 103 -0.12 -31.08 -2.22
CA SER A 103 1.30 -31.40 -2.21
C SER A 103 1.90 -31.00 -0.85
N PRO A 104 2.65 -31.89 -0.18
CA PRO A 104 3.37 -31.52 1.03
C PRO A 104 4.53 -30.55 0.75
N PHE A 105 4.83 -30.29 -0.53
CA PHE A 105 5.90 -29.39 -0.94
C PHE A 105 5.51 -27.93 -0.65
N ARG A 106 6.06 -27.39 0.44
CA ARG A 106 6.14 -25.95 0.61
C ARG A 106 7.35 -25.47 -0.20
N PRO A 107 7.17 -24.51 -1.13
CA PRO A 107 8.32 -23.93 -1.81
C PRO A 107 9.27 -23.34 -0.76
N PRO A 108 10.59 -23.36 -1.02
CA PRO A 108 11.55 -22.72 -0.13
C PRO A 108 11.18 -21.24 0.06
N PRO A 109 11.51 -20.65 1.23
CA PRO A 109 11.36 -19.21 1.42
C PRO A 109 12.14 -18.46 0.33
N LEU A 110 11.61 -17.32 -0.10
CA LEU A 110 12.29 -16.47 -1.07
C LEU A 110 13.56 -15.88 -0.45
N ASP A 111 14.57 -15.66 -1.29
CA ASP A 111 15.79 -14.94 -0.88
C ASP A 111 15.43 -13.49 -0.49
N PRO A 112 16.09 -12.91 0.53
CA PRO A 112 15.84 -11.54 0.95
C PRO A 112 16.07 -10.53 -0.18
N LEU A 113 15.27 -9.47 -0.21
CA LEU A 113 15.40 -8.40 -1.19
C LEU A 113 16.77 -7.71 -1.11
N VAL A 114 17.29 -7.38 -2.30
CA VAL A 114 18.49 -6.57 -2.47
C VAL A 114 18.10 -5.27 -3.15
N LEU A 115 18.37 -4.14 -2.48
CA LEU A 115 18.02 -2.81 -2.95
C LEU A 115 19.22 -2.14 -3.61
N HIS A 116 19.09 -1.77 -4.89
CA HIS A 116 20.14 -1.14 -5.69
C HIS A 116 19.80 0.29 -6.10
N GLY A 117 20.82 1.11 -6.37
CA GLY A 117 20.68 2.38 -7.09
C GLY A 117 20.82 3.64 -6.24
N TYR A 118 20.96 3.51 -4.92
CA TYR A 118 21.46 4.62 -4.11
C TYR A 118 22.92 4.93 -4.47
N ARG A 119 23.24 6.21 -4.70
CA ARG A 119 24.62 6.70 -4.87
C ARG A 119 25.34 6.69 -3.54
N ASP A 120 26.66 6.55 -3.56
CA ASP A 120 27.49 6.60 -2.35
C ASP A 120 27.38 7.93 -1.60
N SER A 121 27.07 9.01 -2.33
CA SER A 121 26.82 10.35 -1.78
C SER A 121 25.46 10.49 -1.11
N THR A 122 24.52 9.57 -1.33
CA THR A 122 23.14 9.69 -0.83
C THR A 122 23.11 9.35 0.67
N PRO A 123 22.76 10.33 1.53
CA PRO A 123 22.80 10.15 2.97
C PRO A 123 21.74 9.14 3.42
N ALA A 124 22.03 8.39 4.49
CA ALA A 124 21.11 7.36 5.01
C ALA A 124 19.72 7.92 5.35
N SER A 125 19.63 9.17 5.81
CA SER A 125 18.37 9.84 6.14
C SER A 125 17.47 10.15 4.94
N ALA A 126 18.04 10.16 3.73
CA ALA A 126 17.32 10.38 2.48
C ALA A 126 16.94 9.08 1.75
N ARG A 127 17.38 7.92 2.25
CA ARG A 127 17.01 6.60 1.73
C ARG A 127 15.67 6.20 2.32
N LEU A 128 14.61 6.24 1.52
CA LEU A 128 13.25 6.04 2.02
C LEU A 128 12.89 4.57 2.14
N LEU A 129 13.20 3.77 1.11
CA LEU A 129 12.90 2.35 1.12
C LEU A 129 13.90 1.57 1.99
N THR A 130 13.42 1.04 3.11
CA THR A 130 14.17 0.09 3.96
C THR A 130 13.86 -1.35 3.54
N GLY A 131 14.75 -2.29 3.85
CA GLY A 131 14.54 -3.71 3.54
C GLY A 131 13.27 -4.28 4.19
N ILE A 132 12.96 -3.88 5.43
CA ILE A 132 11.76 -4.35 6.14
C ILE A 132 10.49 -3.87 5.41
N VAL A 133 10.43 -2.58 5.04
CA VAL A 133 9.27 -2.05 4.28
C VAL A 133 9.18 -2.69 2.91
N ALA A 134 10.32 -2.92 2.23
CA ALA A 134 10.35 -3.55 0.92
C ALA A 134 9.78 -4.98 0.95
N GLU A 135 10.09 -5.77 1.98
CA GLU A 135 9.56 -7.13 2.12
C GLU A 135 8.05 -7.14 2.40
N GLU A 136 7.54 -6.21 3.20
CA GLU A 136 6.09 -6.05 3.41
C GLU A 136 5.37 -5.69 2.10
N ILE A 137 5.97 -4.79 1.29
CA ILE A 137 5.43 -4.46 -0.04
C ILE A 137 5.50 -5.68 -0.97
N ARG A 138 6.62 -6.43 -0.98
CA ARG A 138 6.82 -7.64 -1.81
C ARG A 138 5.75 -8.68 -1.54
N ALA A 139 5.33 -8.85 -0.28
CA ALA A 139 4.25 -9.76 0.08
C ALA A 139 2.89 -9.39 -0.55
N MET A 140 2.72 -8.16 -1.03
CA MET A 140 1.51 -7.65 -1.69
C MET A 140 1.64 -7.56 -3.22
N VAL A 141 2.86 -7.42 -3.75
CA VAL A 141 3.17 -7.42 -5.19
C VAL A 141 2.71 -8.75 -5.85
N PRO A 142 2.37 -8.78 -7.16
CA PRO A 142 2.03 -10.02 -7.86
C PRO A 142 3.11 -11.10 -7.77
N GLU A 143 2.70 -12.36 -7.54
CA GLU A 143 3.61 -13.51 -7.33
C GLU A 143 4.71 -13.62 -8.40
N ARG A 144 4.36 -13.36 -9.67
CA ARG A 144 5.31 -13.41 -10.80
C ARG A 144 6.51 -12.48 -10.61
N LEU A 145 6.34 -11.36 -9.88
CA LEU A 145 7.38 -10.36 -9.66
C LEU A 145 8.10 -10.57 -8.32
N ARG A 146 7.48 -11.29 -7.37
CA ARG A 146 8.08 -11.57 -6.05
C ARG A 146 9.36 -12.38 -6.15
N ILE A 147 9.48 -13.21 -7.17
CA ILE A 147 10.60 -14.14 -7.32
C ILE A 147 11.92 -13.40 -7.50
N ILE A 148 11.89 -12.19 -8.08
CA ILE A 148 13.09 -11.39 -8.33
C ILE A 148 13.39 -10.57 -7.07
N GLU A 149 14.55 -10.83 -6.49
CA GLU A 149 15.05 -10.21 -5.27
C GLU A 149 15.66 -8.81 -5.50
N ASP A 150 16.13 -8.54 -6.71
CA ASP A 150 16.79 -7.28 -7.06
C ASP A 150 15.76 -6.19 -7.37
N TRP A 151 15.60 -5.24 -6.45
CA TRP A 151 14.83 -4.02 -6.68
C TRP A 151 15.78 -2.88 -7.01
N ARG A 152 15.42 -2.06 -8.01
CA ARG A 152 16.30 -0.98 -8.47
C ARG A 152 15.62 0.37 -8.37
N LEU A 153 16.29 1.32 -7.74
CA LEU A 153 15.88 2.71 -7.69
C LEU A 153 15.95 3.31 -9.09
N ILE A 154 14.81 3.81 -9.57
CA ILE A 154 14.67 4.47 -10.87
C ILE A 154 14.85 5.97 -10.72
N TYR A 155 14.21 6.54 -9.69
CA TYR A 155 14.13 7.96 -9.42
C TYR A 155 14.16 8.19 -7.91
N SER A 156 14.94 9.17 -7.47
CA SER A 156 14.89 9.69 -6.10
C SER A 156 14.94 11.22 -6.15
N LEU A 157 14.03 11.88 -5.42
CA LEU A 157 13.99 13.33 -5.30
C LEU A 157 15.35 13.91 -4.86
N GLU A 158 16.03 13.21 -3.94
CA GLU A 158 17.36 13.56 -3.45
C GLU A 158 18.44 13.48 -4.54
N GLN A 159 18.36 12.47 -5.41
CA GLN A 159 19.42 12.17 -6.39
C GLN A 159 19.21 12.84 -7.74
N ASP A 160 17.96 13.08 -8.11
CA ASP A 160 17.52 13.41 -9.47
C ASP A 160 16.74 14.73 -9.54
N GLY A 161 16.44 15.33 -8.38
CA GLY A 161 15.84 16.66 -8.25
C GLY A 161 14.31 16.67 -8.34
N ALA A 162 13.72 17.78 -7.86
CA ALA A 162 12.29 18.01 -7.73
C ALA A 162 11.62 18.31 -9.10
N SER A 163 11.35 17.27 -9.88
CA SER A 163 10.65 17.38 -11.17
C SER A 163 9.90 16.11 -11.53
N LEU A 164 8.58 16.21 -11.57
CA LEU A 164 7.71 15.12 -12.04
C LEU A 164 8.01 14.73 -13.50
N GLY A 165 8.39 15.69 -14.34
CA GLY A 165 8.85 15.41 -15.71
C GLY A 165 10.08 14.50 -15.76
N THR A 166 11.07 14.72 -14.88
CA THR A 166 12.24 13.84 -14.76
C THR A 166 11.84 12.45 -14.29
N LEU A 167 10.94 12.34 -13.30
CA LEU A 167 10.41 11.07 -12.81
C LEU A 167 9.78 10.26 -13.96
N TYR A 168 8.89 10.87 -14.74
CA TYR A 168 8.28 10.23 -15.91
C TYR A 168 9.31 9.80 -16.95
N GLN A 169 10.28 10.67 -17.28
CA GLN A 169 11.32 10.36 -18.25
C GLN A 169 12.16 9.14 -17.83
N MET A 170 12.46 9.01 -16.53
CA MET A 170 13.22 7.87 -16.01
C MET A 170 12.40 6.58 -16.01
N CYS A 171 11.13 6.64 -15.62
CA CYS A 171 10.22 5.48 -15.59
C CYS A 171 9.93 4.94 -16.99
N ARG A 172 9.88 5.81 -18.00
CA ARG A 172 9.61 5.43 -19.41
C ARG A 172 10.60 4.40 -19.98
N ARG A 173 11.79 4.25 -19.40
CA ARG A 173 12.77 3.21 -19.81
C ARG A 173 12.24 1.78 -19.65
N TYR A 174 11.20 1.61 -18.84
CA TYR A 174 10.55 0.34 -18.56
C TYR A 174 9.19 0.18 -19.27
N GLU A 175 8.83 1.10 -20.17
CA GLU A 175 7.61 1.01 -20.97
C GLU A 175 7.56 -0.32 -21.76
N GLY A 176 6.41 -1.00 -21.70
CA GLY A 176 6.19 -2.30 -22.34
C GLY A 176 6.89 -3.50 -21.67
N ARG A 177 7.64 -3.30 -20.58
CA ARG A 177 8.23 -4.40 -19.80
C ARG A 177 7.23 -4.94 -18.77
N ARG A 178 7.33 -6.23 -18.47
CA ARG A 178 6.48 -6.90 -17.47
C ARG A 178 7.05 -6.73 -16.05
N VAL A 179 7.15 -5.48 -15.62
CA VAL A 179 7.67 -5.09 -14.31
C VAL A 179 6.59 -4.34 -13.52
N GLY A 180 6.80 -4.15 -12.23
CA GLY A 180 5.98 -3.27 -11.38
C GLY A 180 6.80 -2.10 -10.84
N PHE A 181 6.13 -1.12 -10.26
CA PHE A 181 6.77 0.07 -9.71
C PHE A 181 6.29 0.32 -8.28
N VAL A 182 7.20 0.68 -7.39
CA VAL A 182 6.87 1.09 -6.03
C VAL A 182 7.20 2.56 -5.88
N LEU A 183 6.16 3.38 -5.73
CA LEU A 183 6.25 4.79 -5.38
C LEU A 183 6.30 4.92 -3.86
N LEU A 184 7.28 5.66 -3.35
CA LEU A 184 7.39 6.06 -1.96
C LEU A 184 7.33 7.57 -1.85
N VAL A 185 6.70 8.02 -0.78
CA VAL A 185 6.63 9.41 -0.35
C VAL A 185 6.97 9.45 1.13
N LYS A 186 7.88 10.35 1.49
CA LYS A 186 8.14 10.76 2.87
C LYS A 186 7.59 12.16 3.06
N ASP A 187 6.71 12.33 4.03
CA ASP A 187 6.16 13.65 4.37
C ASP A 187 6.99 14.39 5.43
N GLN A 188 6.57 15.62 5.76
CA GLN A 188 7.18 16.45 6.79
C GLN A 188 6.96 15.97 8.23
N GLU A 189 5.95 15.13 8.47
CA GLU A 189 5.71 14.48 9.77
C GLU A 189 6.58 13.21 9.95
N GLY A 190 7.32 12.83 8.90
CA GLY A 190 8.19 11.66 8.89
C GLY A 190 7.47 10.35 8.54
N GLY A 191 6.19 10.42 8.16
CA GLY A 191 5.43 9.29 7.65
C GLY A 191 5.98 8.81 6.30
N ILE A 192 6.00 7.49 6.09
CA ILE A 192 6.39 6.87 4.82
C ILE A 192 5.20 6.09 4.27
N PHE A 193 4.77 6.43 3.07
CA PHE A 193 3.63 5.81 2.41
C PHE A 193 3.78 5.89 0.90
N GLY A 194 2.87 5.27 0.17
CA GLY A 194 2.91 5.35 -1.28
C GLY A 194 2.01 4.34 -1.95
N ALA A 195 2.46 3.86 -3.09
CA ALA A 195 1.69 2.98 -3.95
C ALA A 195 2.56 1.94 -4.65
N TYR A 196 1.97 0.80 -4.96
CA TYR A 196 2.44 -0.06 -6.03
C TYR A 196 1.64 0.23 -7.30
N LEU A 197 2.36 0.39 -8.41
CA LEU A 197 1.84 0.68 -9.75
C LEU A 197 2.14 -0.51 -10.67
N SER A 198 1.12 -0.96 -11.40
CA SER A 198 1.27 -2.05 -12.37
C SER A 198 1.93 -1.64 -13.68
N GLU A 199 2.06 -0.33 -13.93
CA GLU A 199 2.58 0.27 -15.14
C GLU A 199 3.47 1.48 -14.78
N PRO A 200 4.45 1.86 -15.64
CA PRO A 200 5.30 3.01 -15.36
C PRO A 200 4.46 4.29 -15.31
N PRO A 201 4.67 5.19 -14.33
CA PRO A 201 3.99 6.47 -14.32
C PRO A 201 4.40 7.30 -15.55
N HIS A 202 3.41 7.73 -16.34
CA HIS A 202 3.61 8.59 -17.51
C HIS A 202 2.33 9.39 -17.80
N PRO A 203 2.42 10.59 -18.40
CA PRO A 203 1.24 11.33 -18.81
C PRO A 203 0.36 10.52 -19.77
N ALA A 204 -0.93 10.49 -19.51
CA ALA A 204 -1.91 9.75 -20.31
C ALA A 204 -3.25 10.50 -20.37
N PRO A 205 -4.06 10.34 -21.43
CA PRO A 205 -5.35 11.02 -21.56
C PRO A 205 -6.44 10.44 -20.64
N SER A 206 -6.20 9.29 -20.04
CA SER A 206 -7.15 8.57 -19.18
C SER A 206 -6.42 7.79 -18.10
N TYR A 207 -7.17 7.32 -17.11
CA TYR A 207 -6.66 6.37 -16.13
C TYR A 207 -6.10 5.11 -16.82
N PHE A 208 -5.04 4.56 -16.24
CA PHE A 208 -4.36 3.34 -16.69
C PHE A 208 -3.89 2.50 -15.50
N GLY A 209 -3.24 1.37 -15.77
CA GLY A 209 -2.93 0.36 -14.77
C GLY A 209 -4.02 -0.71 -14.65
N ASN A 210 -3.90 -1.55 -13.62
CA ASN A 210 -4.85 -2.63 -13.36
C ASN A 210 -5.09 -2.83 -11.86
N GLY A 211 -6.00 -3.75 -11.53
CA GLY A 211 -6.34 -4.09 -10.13
C GLY A 211 -5.24 -4.75 -9.30
N GLU A 212 -4.01 -4.89 -9.82
CA GLU A 212 -2.83 -5.22 -9.00
C GLU A 212 -2.28 -4.00 -8.26
N CYS A 213 -2.66 -2.77 -8.65
CA CYS A 213 -2.30 -1.55 -7.93
C CYS A 213 -2.85 -1.56 -6.50
N PHE A 214 -2.11 -0.96 -5.57
CA PHE A 214 -2.54 -0.78 -4.19
C PHE A 214 -1.82 0.40 -3.54
N LEU A 215 -2.45 0.99 -2.53
CA LEU A 215 -1.80 1.99 -1.66
C LEU A 215 -1.26 1.32 -0.40
N TRP A 216 -0.31 1.94 0.26
CA TRP A 216 0.22 1.46 1.54
C TRP A 216 0.78 2.60 2.38
N ARG A 217 0.87 2.37 3.69
CA ARG A 217 1.57 3.25 4.65
C ARG A 217 2.36 2.42 5.65
N ALA A 218 3.47 2.97 6.12
CA ALA A 218 4.34 2.38 7.12
C ALA A 218 4.68 3.41 8.21
N SER A 219 4.67 2.98 9.46
CA SER A 219 5.12 3.78 10.61
C SER A 219 6.20 3.01 11.36
N MET A 220 7.35 3.64 11.57
CA MET A 220 8.41 3.07 12.41
C MET A 220 7.98 3.15 13.87
N LEU A 221 7.94 2.00 14.55
CA LEU A 221 7.66 1.95 15.98
C LEU A 221 9.00 2.01 16.72
N ALA A 222 9.17 3.07 17.52
CA ALA A 222 10.31 3.14 18.43
C ALA A 222 10.29 1.91 19.35
N SER A 223 11.45 1.29 19.55
CA SER A 223 11.60 0.21 20.53
C SER A 223 11.18 0.74 21.90
N LEU A 224 10.18 0.12 22.52
CA LEU A 224 9.82 0.43 23.89
C LEU A 224 11.05 0.18 24.78
N PRO A 225 11.33 1.06 25.77
CA PRO A 225 12.38 0.78 26.73
C PRO A 225 12.06 -0.56 27.43
N PRO A 226 13.09 -1.37 27.77
CA PRO A 226 12.85 -2.60 28.51
C PRO A 226 12.07 -2.28 29.79
N PRO A 227 11.12 -3.14 30.21
CA PRO A 227 10.39 -2.93 31.44
C PRO A 227 11.40 -2.75 32.59
N PRO A 228 11.16 -1.83 33.55
CA PRO A 228 12.08 -1.64 34.67
C PRO A 228 12.24 -3.00 35.36
N SER A 229 13.45 -3.55 35.26
CA SER A 229 13.78 -4.82 35.90
C SER A 229 13.53 -4.62 37.38
N ALA A 230 12.56 -5.35 37.95
CA ALA A 230 12.26 -5.26 39.36
C ALA A 230 13.55 -5.52 40.17
N ASP A 231 13.94 -4.52 40.96
CA ASP A 231 15.02 -4.56 41.93
C ASP A 231 15.01 -5.89 42.71
N THR A 232 15.95 -6.79 42.42
CA THR A 232 16.28 -7.90 43.32
C THR A 232 17.37 -7.44 44.30
N THR A 233 17.08 -6.39 45.05
CA THR A 233 18.02 -5.79 46.00
C THR A 233 17.74 -6.31 47.41
N HIS A 234 17.75 -7.62 47.61
CA HIS A 234 17.97 -8.22 48.94
C HIS A 234 18.68 -9.59 48.82
N LEU A 235 19.93 -9.60 49.29
CA LEU A 235 20.87 -10.72 49.34
C LEU A 235 20.39 -11.90 50.19
N THR A 236 20.82 -13.13 49.85
CA THR A 236 21.77 -13.90 50.70
C THR A 236 22.40 -15.14 50.03
N ARG A 237 23.73 -15.03 49.80
CA ARG A 237 24.84 -16.02 49.91
C ARG A 237 25.02 -17.24 48.96
N ASN A 238 26.12 -17.13 48.21
CA ASN A 238 27.26 -18.08 48.00
C ASN A 238 27.04 -19.31 47.06
N THR A 239 27.86 -19.57 46.03
CA THR A 239 29.27 -20.03 46.12
C THR A 239 30.02 -19.91 44.77
N THR A 240 31.33 -19.70 44.88
CA THR A 240 32.46 -19.59 43.94
C THR A 240 32.50 -20.54 42.73
N LEU A 241 32.88 -20.03 41.55
CA LEU A 241 33.97 -20.49 40.66
C LEU A 241 34.10 -19.52 39.47
N ALA A 242 35.26 -18.85 39.35
CA ALA A 242 35.59 -17.99 38.21
C ALA A 242 36.25 -18.81 37.08
N PRO A 243 35.96 -18.50 35.80
CA PRO A 243 36.87 -18.78 34.69
C PRO A 243 37.44 -17.49 34.07
N ASP A 244 38.62 -17.66 33.47
CA ASP A 244 39.61 -16.68 32.98
C ASP A 244 39.16 -15.39 32.26
N PRO A 245 39.93 -14.28 32.38
CA PRO A 245 39.73 -13.04 31.65
C PRO A 245 40.46 -13.03 30.30
N SER A 246 40.20 -14.00 29.42
CA SER A 246 40.77 -13.98 28.06
C SER A 246 39.92 -14.71 27.01
N ALA A 247 38.71 -14.22 26.76
CA ALA A 247 38.00 -14.51 25.51
C ALA A 247 36.97 -13.42 25.18
N GLY A 248 37.41 -12.47 24.34
CA GLY A 248 36.60 -11.85 23.29
C GLY A 248 35.38 -11.01 23.70
N LEU A 249 35.44 -9.72 23.38
CA LEU A 249 34.27 -8.85 23.24
C LEU A 249 33.16 -9.56 22.47
N ARG A 250 32.13 -10.03 23.17
CA ARG A 250 30.80 -10.15 22.58
C ARG A 250 30.08 -8.87 22.91
N SER A 251 30.21 -7.92 21.97
CA SER A 251 29.28 -6.81 21.82
C SER A 251 27.88 -7.40 21.62
N GLY A 252 27.19 -7.64 22.73
CA GLY A 252 25.75 -7.83 22.78
C GLY A 252 25.08 -6.47 22.90
N ALA A 253 25.40 -5.54 22.00
CA ALA A 253 24.51 -4.42 21.75
C ALA A 253 23.29 -5.03 21.06
N SER A 254 22.21 -5.23 21.80
CA SER A 254 20.89 -5.46 21.25
C SER A 254 20.60 -4.29 20.31
N THR A 255 20.79 -4.50 19.00
CA THR A 255 20.24 -3.63 17.97
C THR A 255 18.77 -3.43 18.34
N PRO A 256 18.27 -2.19 18.50
CA PRO A 256 16.85 -1.99 18.67
C PRO A 256 16.16 -2.69 17.51
N CYS A 257 15.30 -3.66 17.81
CA CYS A 257 14.45 -4.26 16.79
C CYS A 257 13.51 -3.15 16.34
N GLU A 258 13.85 -2.50 15.24
CA GLU A 258 13.01 -1.52 14.61
C GLU A 258 11.81 -2.27 14.04
N SER A 259 10.70 -2.23 14.77
CA SER A 259 9.46 -2.85 14.35
C SER A 259 8.66 -1.84 13.53
N ILE A 260 8.02 -2.29 12.45
CA ILE A 260 7.21 -1.42 11.61
C ILE A 260 5.73 -1.79 11.74
N ARG A 261 4.85 -0.79 11.68
CA ARG A 261 3.43 -1.00 11.43
C ARG A 261 3.18 -0.75 9.96
N PHE A 262 2.85 -1.79 9.21
CA PHE A 262 2.51 -1.73 7.80
C PHE A 262 1.01 -1.90 7.58
N LYS A 263 0.42 -1.10 6.70
CA LYS A 263 -0.98 -1.23 6.26
C LYS A 263 -1.04 -1.05 4.75
N ALA A 264 -1.65 -2.01 4.06
CA ALA A 264 -1.92 -1.94 2.63
C ALA A 264 -3.42 -1.79 2.37
N PHE A 265 -3.74 -1.15 1.24
CA PHE A 265 -5.09 -0.89 0.75
C PHE A 265 -5.19 -1.43 -0.68
N PRO A 266 -5.56 -2.72 -0.82
CA PRO A 266 -5.75 -3.34 -2.12
C PRO A 266 -6.90 -2.72 -2.90
N TYR A 267 -6.93 -3.01 -4.19
CA TYR A 267 -8.04 -2.63 -5.06
C TYR A 267 -9.41 -3.12 -4.53
N SER A 268 -10.39 -2.21 -4.48
CA SER A 268 -11.73 -2.45 -3.93
C SER A 268 -12.71 -3.13 -4.89
N GLY A 269 -12.47 -3.03 -6.20
CA GLY A 269 -13.42 -3.49 -7.22
C GLY A 269 -14.49 -2.47 -7.61
N LEU A 270 -14.49 -1.24 -7.07
CA LEU A 270 -15.59 -0.28 -7.26
C LEU A 270 -15.48 0.57 -8.53
N ASN A 271 -14.26 0.88 -8.99
CA ASN A 271 -13.99 1.63 -10.22
C ASN A 271 -12.60 1.27 -10.78
N ASP A 272 -12.28 1.66 -12.02
CA ASP A 272 -10.99 1.36 -12.66
C ASP A 272 -10.03 2.57 -12.68
N CYS A 273 -10.18 3.49 -11.71
CA CYS A 273 -9.42 4.74 -11.64
C CYS A 273 -8.06 4.55 -10.93
N TYR A 274 -7.20 3.65 -11.41
CA TYR A 274 -5.99 3.23 -10.70
C TYR A 274 -4.88 4.29 -10.69
N ILE A 275 -4.42 4.73 -11.87
CA ILE A 275 -3.31 5.67 -12.02
C ILE A 275 -3.77 6.76 -12.99
N ASN A 276 -3.60 8.03 -12.61
CA ASN A 276 -3.76 9.16 -13.51
C ASN A 276 -2.54 10.05 -13.42
N CYS A 277 -2.03 10.47 -14.58
CA CYS A 277 -0.80 11.23 -14.66
C CYS A 277 -0.99 12.29 -15.71
N GLU A 278 -0.75 13.53 -15.32
CA GLU A 278 -0.73 14.69 -16.19
C GLU A 278 0.64 15.38 -16.10
N ALA A 279 0.85 16.42 -16.89
CA ALA A 279 2.06 17.24 -16.77
C ALA A 279 2.15 17.92 -15.40
N GLY A 280 1.00 18.28 -14.80
CA GLY A 280 0.90 19.04 -13.55
C GLY A 280 0.78 18.18 -12.29
N PHE A 281 0.53 16.88 -12.40
CA PHE A 281 0.37 16.01 -11.23
C PHE A 281 0.48 14.52 -11.57
N LEU A 282 0.72 13.72 -10.53
CA LEU A 282 0.54 12.27 -10.51
C LEU A 282 -0.48 11.92 -9.43
N SER A 283 -1.42 11.03 -9.74
CA SER A 283 -2.35 10.49 -8.75
C SER A 283 -2.58 8.99 -8.88
N VAL A 284 -2.86 8.37 -7.74
CA VAL A 284 -3.09 6.94 -7.60
C VAL A 284 -4.37 6.72 -6.79
N GLY A 285 -5.37 6.15 -7.45
CA GLY A 285 -6.70 5.92 -6.92
C GLY A 285 -7.53 7.19 -6.89
N SER A 286 -8.75 7.12 -7.42
CA SER A 286 -9.70 8.22 -7.30
C SER A 286 -11.15 7.73 -7.21
N GLY A 287 -11.99 8.54 -6.57
CA GLY A 287 -13.41 8.23 -6.39
C GLY A 287 -14.07 9.30 -5.57
N GLY A 288 -15.34 9.62 -5.86
CA GLY A 288 -16.07 10.68 -5.16
C GLY A 288 -15.44 12.07 -5.22
N GLY A 289 -14.55 12.36 -6.18
CA GLY A 289 -13.82 13.64 -6.30
C GLY A 289 -12.53 13.74 -5.48
N HIS A 290 -12.12 12.66 -4.83
CA HIS A 290 -10.93 12.59 -3.98
C HIS A 290 -9.87 11.68 -4.59
N TYR A 291 -8.60 11.88 -4.20
CA TYR A 291 -7.47 11.04 -4.59
C TYR A 291 -6.96 10.24 -3.40
N GLY A 292 -6.67 8.96 -3.62
CA GLY A 292 -6.02 8.12 -2.61
C GLY A 292 -4.61 8.62 -2.31
N LEU A 293 -3.86 8.96 -3.36
CA LEU A 293 -2.61 9.69 -3.31
C LEU A 293 -2.52 10.63 -4.53
N TRP A 294 -2.07 11.86 -4.31
CA TRP A 294 -1.82 12.85 -5.35
C TRP A 294 -0.55 13.63 -5.00
N LEU A 295 0.27 13.94 -6.00
CA LEU A 295 1.49 14.74 -5.90
C LEU A 295 1.50 15.78 -7.02
N ASP A 296 1.98 16.99 -6.73
CA ASP A 296 2.14 18.06 -7.69
C ASP A 296 3.36 17.85 -8.61
N ASP A 297 3.56 18.75 -9.59
CA ASP A 297 4.65 18.65 -10.56
C ASP A 297 6.03 18.99 -9.99
N SER A 298 6.08 19.78 -8.92
CA SER A 298 7.29 20.10 -8.20
C SER A 298 7.65 19.09 -7.12
N LEU A 299 6.77 18.13 -6.83
CA LEU A 299 6.95 17.10 -5.81
C LEU A 299 7.21 17.70 -4.41
N ASP A 300 6.58 18.83 -4.11
CA ASP A 300 6.69 19.55 -2.84
C ASP A 300 5.42 19.43 -1.98
N ILE A 301 4.28 19.19 -2.63
CA ILE A 301 2.96 19.13 -2.02
C ILE A 301 2.26 17.85 -2.46
N GLY A 302 1.72 17.14 -1.47
CA GLY A 302 0.87 16.00 -1.73
C GLY A 302 -0.49 16.11 -1.06
N HIS A 303 -1.41 15.31 -1.58
CA HIS A 303 -2.75 15.15 -1.06
C HIS A 303 -3.11 13.67 -0.95
N SER A 304 -3.81 13.30 0.12
CA SER A 304 -4.31 11.94 0.33
C SER A 304 -5.60 11.96 1.11
N SER A 305 -6.67 11.46 0.49
CA SER A 305 -7.99 11.31 1.09
C SER A 305 -8.45 9.87 0.94
N GLN A 306 -9.56 9.54 1.58
CA GLN A 306 -10.27 8.30 1.26
C GLN A 306 -10.75 8.33 -0.20
N CYS A 307 -10.52 7.24 -0.94
CA CYS A 307 -11.04 7.07 -2.29
C CYS A 307 -11.73 5.71 -2.48
N GLU A 308 -12.65 5.64 -3.45
CA GLU A 308 -13.40 4.42 -3.73
C GLU A 308 -12.52 3.31 -4.32
N THR A 309 -11.51 3.65 -5.13
CA THR A 309 -10.65 2.65 -5.81
C THR A 309 -9.96 1.72 -4.83
N PHE A 310 -9.52 2.22 -3.67
CA PHE A 310 -8.74 1.44 -2.70
C PHE A 310 -9.39 1.36 -1.32
N GLY A 311 -10.43 2.16 -1.06
CA GLY A 311 -11.05 2.22 0.26
C GLY A 311 -10.07 2.64 1.37
N ASN A 312 -9.03 3.40 1.01
CA ASN A 312 -7.99 3.81 1.94
C ASN A 312 -8.48 4.88 2.91
N GLU A 313 -7.76 5.06 4.00
CA GLU A 313 -7.81 6.28 4.80
C GLU A 313 -6.71 7.25 4.33
N PRO A 314 -6.69 8.53 4.75
CA PRO A 314 -5.56 9.43 4.50
C PRO A 314 -4.24 8.77 4.88
N LEU A 315 -3.28 8.76 3.95
CA LEU A 315 -2.03 8.03 4.12
C LEU A 315 -1.05 8.76 5.05
N SER A 316 -1.08 10.10 5.05
CA SER A 316 -0.27 10.96 5.91
C SER A 316 -0.95 11.19 7.25
N ASP A 317 -0.15 11.23 8.32
CA ASP A 317 -0.63 11.61 9.66
C ASP A 317 -0.80 13.14 9.80
N ALA A 318 -0.30 13.93 8.83
CA ALA A 318 -0.54 15.38 8.73
C ALA A 318 -1.97 15.75 8.31
N GLY A 319 -2.77 14.76 7.88
CA GLY A 319 -4.11 14.93 7.33
C GLY A 319 -4.12 14.84 5.80
N GLU A 320 -5.11 15.50 5.16
CA GLU A 320 -5.35 15.32 3.72
C GLU A 320 -4.36 16.05 2.82
N LYS A 321 -3.65 17.07 3.33
CA LYS A 321 -2.61 17.81 2.63
C LYS A 321 -1.34 17.71 3.43
N PHE A 322 -0.23 17.39 2.77
CA PHE A 322 1.07 17.23 3.42
C PHE A 322 2.18 17.84 2.57
N GLY A 323 3.23 18.31 3.24
CA GLY A 323 4.47 18.69 2.58
C GLY A 323 5.33 17.46 2.32
N VAL A 324 5.93 17.38 1.15
CA VAL A 324 6.79 16.27 0.72
C VAL A 324 8.24 16.59 1.09
N LEU A 325 8.91 15.64 1.74
CA LEU A 325 10.35 15.68 2.02
C LEU A 325 11.16 14.77 1.09
N GLY A 326 10.54 13.73 0.54
CA GLY A 326 11.23 12.84 -0.39
C GLY A 326 10.26 12.00 -1.19
N VAL A 327 10.67 11.67 -2.41
CA VAL A 327 9.97 10.76 -3.32
C VAL A 327 10.96 9.77 -3.89
N GLU A 328 10.59 8.50 -3.94
CA GLU A 328 11.35 7.47 -4.64
C GLU A 328 10.44 6.64 -5.54
N VAL A 329 10.97 6.18 -6.68
CA VAL A 329 10.32 5.17 -7.51
C VAL A 329 11.29 4.02 -7.74
N TRP A 330 10.86 2.82 -7.36
CA TRP A 330 11.61 1.58 -7.54
C TRP A 330 10.96 0.72 -8.61
N VAL A 331 11.76 0.02 -9.41
CA VAL A 331 11.27 -1.04 -10.29
C VAL A 331 11.39 -2.39 -9.60
N VAL A 332 10.37 -3.22 -9.79
CA VAL A 332 10.24 -4.57 -9.23
C VAL A 332 10.06 -5.58 -10.36
N GLY A 333 10.84 -6.66 -10.32
CA GLY A 333 10.77 -7.73 -11.32
C GLY A 333 11.45 -7.44 -12.65
N ALA A 334 12.46 -6.56 -12.65
CA ALA A 334 13.21 -6.12 -13.84
C ALA A 334 14.39 -7.01 -14.23
#